data_AF-A0A9Q0N5E1-F1
#
_entry.id   AF-A0A9Q0N5E1-F1
#
_cell.length_a   1.000
_cell.length_b   1.000
_cell.length_c   1.000
_cell.angle_alpha   90.00
_cell.angle_beta   90.00
_cell.angle_gamma   90.00
#
_symmetry.space_group_name_H-M   'P 1'
#
loop_
_entity.id
_entity.type
_entity.pdbx_description
1 polymer ?
#
loop_
_entity_poly.entity_id
_entity_poly.type
_entity_poly.pdbx_seq_one_letter_code
_entity_poly.pdbx_strand_id
1 'polypeptide(L)'
;MVYFSEAATKYKPSTLWSMYSMLKKTLIYKHNVDISKISELVAFLKTKGDGYKCRKSNVFSPKEVQKFMVEAPNINYLAIKAVAAMGVVGGLRSAEIINLTTDNVEDNGKEIVVVIPDSKTKDSKFFTVDGEMAKIIRQYSKLRPDNVPTRRFFLQYRNGKCTRQVMGKNTIA
;
A
#
# COMPACT_ATOMS: atom_id res chain seq x y z
N MET A 1 7.43 8.56 -34.30
CA MET A 1 6.23 9.31 -33.89
C MET A 1 4.96 8.46 -33.94
N VAL A 2 4.67 7.76 -35.05
CA VAL A 2 3.45 6.94 -35.27
C VAL A 2 3.02 6.11 -34.05
N TYR A 3 3.91 5.29 -33.51
CA TYR A 3 3.61 4.45 -32.34
C TYR A 3 3.07 5.21 -31.13
N PHE A 4 3.71 6.34 -30.75
CA PHE A 4 3.26 7.12 -29.59
C PHE A 4 2.01 7.94 -29.88
N SER A 5 1.77 8.31 -31.13
CA SER A 5 0.51 8.92 -31.55
C SER A 5 -0.65 7.95 -31.38
N GLU A 6 -0.50 6.70 -31.81
CA GLU A 6 -1.50 5.64 -31.60
C GLU A 6 -1.66 5.27 -30.13
N ALA A 7 -0.57 5.16 -29.37
CA ALA A 7 -0.65 4.87 -27.94
C ALA A 7 -1.37 5.99 -27.18
N ALA A 8 -1.20 7.26 -27.60
CA ALA A 8 -1.81 8.41 -26.95
C ALA A 8 -3.34 8.47 -27.11
N THR A 9 -3.93 7.75 -28.06
CA THR A 9 -5.40 7.65 -28.15
C THR A 9 -5.99 6.66 -27.13
N LYS A 10 -5.16 5.72 -26.63
CA LYS A 10 -5.60 4.64 -25.74
C LYS A 10 -5.18 4.84 -24.29
N TYR A 11 -4.04 5.47 -24.06
CA TYR A 11 -3.39 5.50 -22.74
C TYR A 11 -3.27 6.91 -22.17
N LYS A 12 -3.40 7.00 -20.84
CA LYS A 12 -3.15 8.23 -20.08
C LYS A 12 -1.68 8.67 -20.17
N PRO A 13 -1.37 9.95 -19.97
CA PRO A 13 -0.02 10.50 -20.13
C PRO A 13 1.04 9.80 -19.27
N SER A 14 0.73 9.46 -18.02
CA SER A 14 1.67 8.74 -17.14
C SER A 14 2.01 7.33 -17.65
N THR A 15 1.06 6.65 -18.31
CA THR A 15 1.32 5.36 -18.97
C THR A 15 2.21 5.55 -20.20
N LEU A 16 1.98 6.61 -21.01
CA LEU A 16 2.84 6.93 -22.15
C LEU A 16 4.29 7.18 -21.72
N TRP A 17 4.50 7.95 -20.64
CA TRP A 17 5.83 8.18 -20.07
C TRP A 17 6.49 6.90 -19.56
N SER A 18 5.70 5.98 -19.01
CA SER A 18 6.20 4.66 -18.57
C SER A 18 6.63 3.80 -19.76
N MET A 19 5.81 3.74 -20.81
CA MET A 19 6.12 3.04 -22.07
C MET A 19 7.37 3.62 -22.73
N TYR A 20 7.48 4.96 -22.81
CA TYR A 20 8.67 5.65 -23.28
C TYR A 20 9.91 5.29 -22.46
N SER A 21 9.82 5.29 -21.14
CA SER A 21 10.95 4.96 -20.27
C SER A 21 11.41 3.51 -20.43
N MET A 22 10.48 2.57 -20.55
CA MET A 22 10.78 1.16 -20.83
C MET A 22 11.45 0.99 -22.19
N LEU A 23 10.88 1.61 -23.23
CA LEU A 23 11.41 1.54 -24.59
C LEU A 23 12.80 2.17 -24.68
N LYS A 24 12.99 3.34 -24.08
CA LYS A 24 14.29 4.02 -23.99
C LYS A 24 15.34 3.10 -23.39
N LYS A 25 15.09 2.52 -22.22
CA LYS A 25 16.04 1.60 -21.57
C LYS A 25 16.35 0.39 -22.46
N THR A 26 15.32 -0.18 -23.09
CA THR A 26 15.47 -1.37 -23.93
C THR A 26 16.32 -1.09 -25.17
N LEU A 27 16.04 0.01 -25.86
CA LEU A 27 16.77 0.41 -27.07
C LEU A 27 18.22 0.78 -26.78
N ILE A 28 18.48 1.47 -25.66
CA ILE A 28 19.85 1.77 -25.23
C ILE A 28 20.60 0.46 -24.96
N TYR A 29 20.02 -0.45 -24.18
CA TYR A 29 20.70 -1.68 -23.78
C TYR A 29 20.91 -2.68 -24.93
N LYS A 30 19.88 -2.91 -25.76
CA LYS A 30 19.90 -3.96 -26.79
C LYS A 30 20.39 -3.49 -28.15
N HIS A 31 20.24 -2.20 -28.44
CA HIS A 31 20.46 -1.66 -29.79
C HIS A 31 21.37 -0.42 -29.79
N ASN A 32 21.86 0.02 -28.63
CA ASN A 32 22.65 1.24 -28.47
C ASN A 32 21.97 2.49 -29.08
N VAL A 33 20.63 2.51 -29.09
CA VAL A 33 19.82 3.62 -29.62
C VAL A 33 19.22 4.40 -28.46
N ASP A 34 19.53 5.70 -28.39
CA ASP A 34 18.98 6.60 -27.37
C ASP A 34 17.89 7.51 -27.94
N ILE A 35 16.64 7.11 -27.75
CA ILE A 35 15.47 7.87 -28.17
C ILE A 35 15.26 9.18 -27.40
N SER A 36 16.00 9.43 -26.32
CA SER A 36 15.89 10.71 -25.62
C SER A 36 16.50 11.89 -26.36
N LYS A 37 17.29 11.60 -27.39
CA LYS A 37 17.81 12.61 -28.33
C LYS A 37 16.75 13.11 -29.31
N ILE A 38 15.60 12.43 -29.40
CA ILE A 38 14.48 12.82 -30.28
C ILE A 38 13.61 13.85 -29.55
N SER A 39 13.97 15.13 -29.66
CA SER A 39 13.32 16.24 -28.97
C SER A 39 11.82 16.36 -29.27
N GLU A 40 11.42 16.12 -30.52
CA GLU A 40 10.02 16.14 -30.96
C GLU A 40 9.15 15.13 -30.21
N LEU A 41 9.68 13.93 -29.97
CA LEU A 41 8.96 12.89 -29.23
C LEU A 41 8.78 13.29 -27.76
N VAL A 42 9.82 13.84 -27.15
CA VAL A 42 9.76 14.33 -25.77
C VAL A 42 8.77 15.49 -25.65
N ALA A 43 8.79 16.44 -26.60
CA ALA A 43 7.85 17.55 -26.66
C ALA A 43 6.40 17.04 -26.79
N PHE A 44 6.16 16.09 -27.69
CA PHE A 44 4.85 15.44 -27.84
C PHE A 44 4.35 14.78 -26.56
N LEU A 45 5.21 14.06 -25.83
CA LEU A 45 4.82 13.43 -24.56
C LEU A 45 4.50 14.46 -23.47
N LYS A 46 5.18 15.61 -23.46
CA LYS A 46 4.89 16.71 -22.54
C LYS A 46 3.52 17.32 -22.84
N THR A 47 3.24 17.66 -24.10
CA THR A 47 1.96 18.28 -24.48
C THR A 47 0.76 17.36 -24.21
N LYS A 48 0.92 16.04 -24.32
CA LYS A 48 -0.14 15.10 -23.91
C LYS A 48 -0.41 15.10 -22.41
N GLY A 49 0.54 15.53 -21.59
CA GLY A 49 0.38 15.67 -20.14
C GLY A 49 -0.32 16.95 -19.70
N ASP A 50 -0.42 17.96 -20.57
CA ASP A 50 -0.95 19.27 -20.20
C ASP A 50 -2.43 19.18 -19.78
N GLY A 51 -2.74 19.75 -18.62
CA GLY A 51 -4.08 19.72 -18.04
C GLY A 51 -4.54 18.34 -17.54
N TYR A 52 -3.75 17.28 -17.67
CA TYR A 52 -4.13 15.95 -17.20
C TYR A 52 -4.23 15.91 -15.67
N LYS A 53 -5.41 15.54 -15.17
CA LYS A 53 -5.64 15.32 -13.74
C LYS A 53 -5.57 13.83 -13.42
N CYS A 54 -4.57 13.45 -12.63
CA CYS A 54 -4.44 12.07 -12.15
C CYS A 54 -5.64 11.68 -11.28
N ARG A 55 -6.21 10.48 -11.53
CA ARG A 55 -7.14 9.85 -10.60
C ARG A 55 -6.42 9.59 -9.27
N LYS A 56 -6.99 10.10 -8.18
CA LYS A 56 -6.52 9.85 -6.82
C LYS A 56 -7.49 8.93 -6.09
N SER A 57 -6.99 8.24 -5.07
CA SER A 57 -7.85 7.50 -4.13
C SER A 57 -8.71 8.47 -3.33
N ASN A 58 -9.86 7.99 -2.85
CA ASN A 58 -10.68 8.76 -1.92
C ASN A 58 -9.88 9.06 -0.64
N VAL A 59 -10.05 10.26 -0.11
CA VAL A 59 -9.43 10.69 1.14
C VAL A 59 -10.50 10.66 2.21
N PHE A 60 -10.29 9.84 3.25
CA PHE A 60 -11.20 9.75 4.38
C PHE A 60 -10.89 10.86 5.38
N SER A 61 -11.94 11.49 5.91
CA SER A 61 -11.85 12.44 7.00
C SER A 61 -11.63 11.73 8.35
N PRO A 62 -11.06 12.41 9.35
CA PRO A 62 -10.92 11.85 10.70
C PRO A 62 -12.25 11.36 11.29
N LYS A 63 -13.36 12.05 11.00
CA LYS A 63 -14.70 11.67 11.45
C LYS A 63 -15.18 10.37 10.82
N GLU A 64 -14.93 10.15 9.53
CA GLU A 64 -15.28 8.91 8.84
C GLU A 64 -14.45 7.73 9.35
N VAL A 65 -13.15 7.93 9.59
CA VAL A 65 -12.29 6.92 10.21
C VAL A 65 -12.79 6.58 11.61
N GLN A 66 -13.06 7.59 12.44
CA GLN A 66 -13.59 7.38 13.79
C GLN A 66 -14.93 6.64 13.75
N LYS A 67 -15.85 7.05 12.87
CA LYS A 67 -17.15 6.40 12.66
C LYS A 67 -16.97 4.93 12.32
N PHE A 68 -16.07 4.60 11.38
CA PHE A 68 -15.76 3.21 11.03
C PHE A 68 -15.20 2.43 12.24
N MET A 69 -14.26 3.03 12.99
CA MET A 69 -13.64 2.38 14.14
C MET A 69 -14.64 2.08 15.26
N VAL A 70 -15.66 2.92 15.45
CA VAL A 70 -16.69 2.76 16.49
C VAL A 70 -17.85 1.89 16.02
N GLU A 71 -18.48 2.23 14.89
CA GLU A 71 -19.79 1.66 14.51
C GLU A 71 -19.67 0.33 13.75
N ALA A 72 -18.59 0.08 13.01
CA ALA A 72 -18.50 -1.14 12.20
C ALA A 72 -18.41 -2.38 13.10
N PRO A 73 -19.16 -3.46 12.84
CA PRO A 73 -19.22 -4.58 13.76
C PRO A 73 -17.92 -5.42 13.71
N ASN A 74 -17.32 -5.66 14.88
CA ASN A 74 -16.02 -6.33 14.99
C ASN A 74 -16.05 -7.75 14.41
N ILE A 75 -17.19 -8.47 14.48
CA ILE A 75 -17.37 -9.80 13.88
C ILE A 75 -16.95 -9.87 12.40
N ASN A 76 -17.11 -8.76 11.66
CA ASN A 76 -16.77 -8.67 10.25
C ASN A 76 -15.49 -7.87 10.00
N TYR A 77 -15.27 -6.80 10.76
CA TYR A 77 -14.30 -5.77 10.40
C TYR A 77 -13.10 -5.64 11.34
N LEU A 78 -12.99 -6.45 12.41
CA LEU A 78 -11.92 -6.28 13.41
C LEU A 78 -10.51 -6.24 12.80
N ALA A 79 -10.21 -7.13 11.85
CA ALA A 79 -8.92 -7.14 11.18
C ALA A 79 -8.67 -5.89 10.34
N ILE A 80 -9.68 -5.42 9.60
CA ILE A 80 -9.58 -4.20 8.79
C ILE A 80 -9.50 -2.96 9.67
N LYS A 81 -10.16 -2.94 10.83
CA LYS A 81 -9.98 -1.88 11.82
C LYS A 81 -8.54 -1.85 12.36
N ALA A 82 -7.95 -3.01 12.64
CA ALA A 82 -6.54 -3.08 13.05
C ALA A 82 -5.60 -2.61 11.93
N VAL A 83 -5.87 -2.97 10.67
CA VAL A 83 -5.16 -2.44 9.49
C VAL A 83 -5.29 -0.92 9.40
N ALA A 84 -6.51 -0.39 9.55
CA ALA A 84 -6.77 1.05 9.49
C ALA A 84 -6.07 1.81 10.62
N ALA A 85 -6.09 1.28 11.85
CA ALA A 85 -5.37 1.84 12.99
C ALA A 85 -3.86 1.98 12.69
N MET A 86 -3.21 0.88 12.28
CA MET A 86 -1.79 0.91 11.95
C MET A 86 -1.48 1.79 10.73
N GLY A 87 -2.34 1.75 9.71
CA GLY A 87 -2.17 2.53 8.49
C GLY A 87 -2.29 4.04 8.71
N VAL A 88 -3.27 4.47 9.50
CA VAL A 88 -3.52 5.88 9.81
C VAL A 88 -2.45 6.44 10.75
N VAL A 89 -2.11 5.73 11.81
CA VAL A 89 -1.12 6.20 12.80
C VAL A 89 0.31 6.12 12.25
N GLY A 90 0.67 4.99 11.63
CA GLY A 90 2.02 4.74 11.13
C GLY A 90 2.30 5.26 9.72
N GLY A 91 1.29 5.80 9.02
CA GLY A 91 1.40 6.22 7.63
C GLY A 91 1.91 5.10 6.71
N LEU A 92 1.45 3.87 6.96
CA LEU A 92 2.04 2.68 6.33
C LEU A 92 1.57 2.51 4.89
N ARG A 93 2.52 2.14 4.01
CA ARG A 93 2.18 1.67 2.66
C ARG A 93 1.52 0.30 2.76
N SER A 94 0.63 -0.02 1.82
CA SER A 94 -0.02 -1.35 1.80
C SER A 94 0.99 -2.50 1.81
N ALA A 95 2.13 -2.36 1.13
CA ALA A 95 3.19 -3.37 1.15
C ALA A 95 3.84 -3.54 2.53
N GLU A 96 3.99 -2.45 3.30
CA GLU A 96 4.51 -2.49 4.68
C GLU A 96 3.52 -3.23 5.60
N ILE A 97 2.22 -2.93 5.49
CA ILE A 97 1.15 -3.61 6.24
C ILE A 97 1.10 -5.11 5.90
N ILE A 98 1.09 -5.44 4.60
CA ILE A 98 1.03 -6.82 4.12
C ILE A 98 2.23 -7.61 4.66
N ASN A 99 3.42 -7.02 4.65
CA ASN A 99 4.68 -7.65 5.06
C ASN A 99 4.96 -7.61 6.56
N LEU A 100 4.13 -6.93 7.35
CA LEU A 100 4.30 -6.85 8.80
C LEU A 100 4.26 -8.25 9.44
N THR A 101 5.21 -8.51 10.33
CA THR A 101 5.29 -9.78 11.06
C THR A 101 4.88 -9.62 12.53
N THR A 102 4.61 -10.73 13.19
CA THR A 102 4.31 -10.77 14.63
C THR A 102 5.48 -10.26 15.48
N ASP A 103 6.71 -10.58 15.08
CA ASP A 103 7.95 -10.09 15.71
C ASP A 103 8.10 -8.55 15.61
N ASN A 104 7.33 -7.89 14.75
CA ASN A 104 7.37 -6.45 14.55
C ASN A 104 6.37 -5.68 15.41
N VAL A 105 5.51 -6.37 16.17
CA VAL A 105 4.42 -5.77 16.93
C VAL A 105 4.57 -6.16 18.39
N GLU A 106 4.96 -5.20 19.21
CA GLU A 106 5.14 -5.37 20.66
C GLU A 106 3.99 -4.71 21.41
N ASP A 107 3.40 -5.43 22.36
CA ASP A 107 2.31 -4.93 23.21
C ASP A 107 2.79 -4.78 24.65
N ASN A 108 2.96 -3.53 25.08
CA ASN A 108 3.43 -3.18 26.41
C ASN A 108 2.26 -3.01 27.41
N GLY A 109 1.05 -3.45 27.06
CA GLY A 109 -0.17 -3.35 27.87
C GLY A 109 -0.83 -1.97 27.84
N LYS A 110 -0.03 -0.90 27.80
CA LYS A 110 -0.51 0.49 27.62
C LYS A 110 -0.67 0.85 26.15
N GLU A 111 0.33 0.54 25.35
CA GLU A 111 0.47 0.92 23.96
C GLU A 111 1.04 -0.22 23.13
N ILE A 112 0.91 -0.13 21.81
CA ILE A 112 1.45 -1.07 20.85
C ILE A 112 2.53 -0.37 20.06
N VAL A 113 3.74 -0.92 20.14
CA VAL A 113 4.89 -0.45 19.39
C VAL A 113 5.02 -1.30 18.13
N VAL A 114 5.09 -0.64 16.97
CA VAL A 114 5.21 -1.32 15.67
C VAL A 114 6.52 -0.90 15.02
N VAL A 115 7.38 -1.87 14.74
CA VAL A 115 8.69 -1.67 14.10
C VAL A 115 8.61 -2.12 12.64
N ILE A 116 8.85 -1.20 11.72
CA ILE A 116 8.89 -1.51 10.28
C ILE A 116 10.36 -1.70 9.86
N PRO A 117 10.78 -2.95 9.57
CA PRO A 117 12.13 -3.21 9.12
C PRO A 117 12.36 -2.60 7.73
N ASP A 118 13.62 -2.27 7.44
CA ASP A 118 14.03 -1.62 6.19
C ASP A 118 13.50 -2.38 4.97
N SER A 119 12.84 -1.66 4.07
CA SER A 119 12.24 -2.22 2.87
C SER A 119 12.85 -1.70 1.57
N LYS A 120 13.69 -0.64 1.61
CA LYS A 120 14.36 -0.13 0.39
C LYS A 120 15.35 1.02 0.57
N THR A 121 15.18 1.86 1.58
CA THR A 121 15.90 3.16 1.72
C THR A 121 16.90 3.20 2.88
N LYS A 122 17.18 2.09 3.55
CA LYS A 122 18.10 1.98 4.71
C LYS A 122 17.63 2.62 6.00
N ASP A 123 16.39 3.10 6.05
CA ASP A 123 15.80 3.70 7.24
C ASP A 123 14.68 2.81 7.78
N SER A 124 14.94 2.14 8.90
CA SER A 124 13.90 1.53 9.72
C SER A 124 13.09 2.63 10.40
N LYS A 125 11.78 2.44 10.50
CA LYS A 125 10.89 3.34 11.25
C LYS A 125 10.09 2.56 12.27
N PHE A 126 9.74 3.19 13.38
CA PHE A 126 8.80 2.66 14.35
C PHE A 126 7.75 3.71 14.68
N PHE A 127 6.62 3.26 15.20
CA PHE A 127 5.57 4.14 15.70
C PHE A 127 4.81 3.45 16.83
N THR A 128 4.13 4.26 17.62
CA THR A 128 3.36 3.80 18.77
C THR A 128 1.88 4.07 18.54
N VAL A 129 1.04 3.10 18.86
CA VAL A 129 -0.43 3.20 18.84
C VAL A 129 -0.94 3.07 20.27
N ASP A 130 -1.76 4.01 20.71
CA ASP A 130 -2.36 4.01 22.04
C ASP A 130 -3.91 4.03 21.99
N GLY A 131 -4.53 4.14 23.16
CA GLY A 131 -5.98 4.35 23.29
C GLY A 131 -6.85 3.24 22.68
N GLU A 132 -7.96 3.64 22.06
CA GLU A 132 -8.93 2.71 21.46
C GLU A 132 -8.37 1.94 20.27
N MET A 133 -7.47 2.55 19.50
CA MET A 133 -6.82 1.89 18.36
C MET A 133 -5.89 0.76 18.81
N ALA A 134 -5.16 0.97 19.92
CA ALA A 134 -4.36 -0.10 20.52
C ALA A 134 -5.25 -1.26 21.01
N LYS A 135 -6.40 -0.98 21.62
CA LYS A 135 -7.34 -2.02 22.07
C LYS A 135 -7.85 -2.88 20.90
N ILE A 136 -8.16 -2.27 19.76
CA ILE A 136 -8.57 -2.98 18.54
C ILE A 136 -7.48 -3.93 18.05
N ILE A 137 -6.23 -3.44 17.95
CA ILE A 137 -5.10 -4.27 17.49
C ILE A 137 -4.84 -5.40 18.48
N ARG A 138 -4.89 -5.13 19.79
CA ARG A 138 -4.74 -6.15 20.84
C ARG A 138 -5.82 -7.21 20.78
N GLN A 139 -7.08 -6.79 20.59
CA GLN A 139 -8.21 -7.72 20.44
C GLN A 139 -8.02 -8.62 19.21
N TYR A 140 -7.56 -8.05 18.09
CA TYR A 140 -7.24 -8.82 16.89
C TYR A 140 -6.10 -9.81 17.13
N SER A 141 -5.00 -9.35 17.75
CA SER A 141 -3.80 -10.17 18.00
C SER A 141 -4.12 -11.41 18.83
N LYS A 142 -4.98 -11.28 19.84
CA LYS A 142 -5.45 -12.40 20.69
C LYS A 142 -6.23 -13.49 19.94
N LEU A 143 -6.77 -13.19 18.76
CA LEU A 143 -7.51 -14.16 17.95
C LEU A 143 -6.60 -14.99 17.04
N ARG A 144 -5.29 -14.69 17.01
CA ARG A 144 -4.33 -15.43 16.20
C ARG A 144 -4.24 -16.88 16.71
N PRO A 145 -4.39 -17.90 15.84
CA PRO A 145 -4.17 -19.29 16.22
C PRO A 145 -2.69 -19.58 16.51
N ASP A 146 -2.41 -20.52 17.42
CA ASP A 146 -1.03 -20.84 17.81
C ASP A 146 -0.22 -21.53 16.70
N ASN A 147 -0.86 -22.45 15.96
CA ASN A 147 -0.19 -23.26 14.94
C ASN A 147 -0.24 -22.60 13.55
N VAL A 148 0.28 -21.38 13.40
CA VAL A 148 0.31 -20.67 12.11
C VAL A 148 1.72 -20.78 11.52
N PRO A 149 1.90 -21.36 10.31
CA PRO A 149 3.23 -21.58 9.72
C PRO A 149 3.92 -20.29 9.25
N THR A 150 3.17 -19.19 9.12
CA THR A 150 3.67 -17.89 8.69
C THR A 150 3.83 -16.94 9.88
N ARG A 151 4.84 -16.07 9.81
CA ARG A 151 5.03 -14.99 10.79
C ARG A 151 4.23 -13.73 10.47
N ARG A 152 3.53 -13.67 9.33
CA ARG A 152 2.71 -12.50 8.93
C ARG A 152 1.71 -12.16 10.02
N PHE A 153 1.67 -10.90 10.42
CA PHE A 153 0.80 -10.41 11.48
C PHE A 153 -0.68 -10.54 11.06
N PHE A 154 -1.03 -10.04 9.87
CA PHE A 154 -2.39 -10.08 9.37
C PHE A 154 -2.73 -11.41 8.68
N LEU A 155 -3.62 -12.15 9.32
CA LEU A 155 -4.29 -13.34 8.80
C LEU A 155 -5.71 -13.02 8.36
N GLN A 156 -6.24 -13.85 7.46
CA GLN A 156 -7.60 -13.76 6.99
C GLN A 156 -8.57 -13.90 8.16
N TYR A 157 -9.48 -12.93 8.26
CA TYR A 157 -10.47 -12.84 9.32
C TYR A 157 -11.87 -13.03 8.74
N ARG A 158 -12.66 -13.93 9.35
CA ARG A 158 -14.04 -14.22 8.94
C ARG A 158 -14.87 -14.57 10.17
N ASN A 159 -16.06 -13.99 10.28
CA ASN A 159 -17.06 -14.33 11.29
C ASN A 159 -16.48 -14.41 12.71
N GLY A 160 -15.73 -13.38 13.13
CA GLY A 160 -15.20 -13.32 14.47
C GLY A 160 -13.84 -13.98 14.68
N LYS A 161 -13.29 -14.70 13.70
CA LYS A 161 -12.12 -15.58 13.89
C LYS A 161 -11.03 -15.34 12.86
N CYS A 162 -9.77 -15.47 13.30
CA CYS A 162 -8.62 -15.55 12.39
C CYS A 162 -8.45 -16.99 11.89
N THR A 163 -8.17 -17.12 10.61
CA THR A 163 -7.79 -18.40 9.99
C THR A 163 -6.27 -18.48 9.83
N ARG A 164 -5.75 -19.63 9.38
CA ARG A 164 -4.30 -19.80 9.16
C ARG A 164 -3.79 -19.15 7.87
N GLN A 165 -4.69 -18.70 6.99
CA GLN A 165 -4.34 -18.08 5.71
C GLN A 165 -3.91 -16.63 5.92
N VAL A 166 -2.88 -16.17 5.20
CA VAL A 166 -2.47 -14.77 5.21
C VAL A 166 -3.52 -13.88 4.55
N MET A 167 -3.65 -12.65 5.03
CA MET A 167 -4.46 -11.66 4.35
C MET A 167 -3.70 -11.14 3.12
N GLY A 168 -4.33 -11.24 1.95
CA GLY A 168 -3.71 -10.88 0.67
C GLY A 168 -3.80 -9.40 0.35
N LYS A 169 -3.05 -8.98 -0.68
CA LYS A 169 -3.03 -7.58 -1.16
C LYS A 169 -4.42 -7.04 -1.46
N ASN A 170 -5.27 -7.79 -2.16
CA ASN A 170 -6.60 -7.32 -2.57
C ASN A 170 -7.63 -7.25 -1.43
N THR A 171 -7.26 -7.71 -0.22
CA THR A 171 -8.09 -7.59 0.98
C THR A 171 -7.66 -6.42 1.84
N ILE A 172 -6.36 -6.08 1.83
CA ILE A 172 -5.79 -4.96 2.57
C ILE A 172 -5.78 -3.66 1.74
N ALA A 173 -5.68 -3.76 0.41
CA ALA A 173 -5.41 -2.66 -0.52
C ALA A 173 -6.43 -2.56 -1.65
#